data_AF-A0A925HRT2-F1
#
_entry.id   AF-A0A925HRT2-F1
#
_cell.length_a   1.000
_cell.length_b   1.000
_cell.length_c   1.000
_cell.angle_alpha   90.00
_cell.angle_beta   90.00
_cell.angle_gamma   90.00
#
_symmetry.space_group_name_H-M   'P 1'
#
loop_
_entity.id
_entity.type
_entity.pdbx_description
1 polymer ?
#
loop_
_entity_poly.entity_id
_entity_poly.type
_entity_poly.pdbx_seq_one_letter_code
_entity_poly.pdbx_strand_id
1 'polypeptide(L)'
;MAFFREPVPEVSVWRRFRNASDTYAVMRRDGLIGTRALGNAEAMVELFLELVPEFPNLFALTIDDWRNNVVWRADSVTQAALLDAFYPLRVPMIGAGGVEFTLEVPGDQLSLSAHLEVVTWSRTDRWLYLHDRAGLAERARVRGRLWRPARGAFPPAGNLTAGVKSIAKALAMHPV
;
A
#
# COMPACT_ATOMS: atom_id res chain seq x y z
N MET A 1 -13.69 -35.78 -8.58
CA MET A 1 -13.66 -34.63 -7.65
C MET A 1 -14.20 -33.42 -8.37
N ALA A 2 -15.33 -32.87 -7.93
CA ALA A 2 -15.90 -31.66 -8.50
C ALA A 2 -15.28 -30.45 -7.79
N PHE A 3 -14.55 -29.61 -8.55
CA PHE A 3 -14.08 -28.32 -8.07
C PHE A 3 -15.29 -27.37 -8.07
N PHE A 4 -15.75 -26.98 -6.89
CA PHE A 4 -16.67 -25.85 -6.76
C PHE A 4 -15.93 -24.58 -7.16
N ARG A 5 -16.08 -24.17 -8.43
CA ARG A 5 -15.85 -22.80 -8.84
C ARG A 5 -17.06 -22.02 -8.36
N GLU A 6 -16.95 -21.35 -7.23
CA GLU A 6 -17.92 -20.32 -6.88
C GLU A 6 -18.01 -19.31 -8.03
N PRO A 7 -19.20 -18.77 -8.33
CA PRO A 7 -19.34 -17.73 -9.34
C PRO A 7 -18.44 -16.57 -8.91
N VAL A 8 -17.42 -16.25 -9.72
CA VAL A 8 -16.68 -14.99 -9.55
C VAL A 8 -17.73 -13.88 -9.67
N PRO A 9 -17.95 -13.05 -8.63
CA PRO A 9 -18.95 -12.01 -8.69
C PRO A 9 -18.70 -11.17 -9.96
N GLU A 10 -19.75 -10.98 -10.75
CA GLU A 10 -19.71 -10.38 -12.09
C GLU A 10 -19.08 -8.98 -12.10
N VAL A 11 -19.01 -8.36 -10.91
CA VAL A 11 -18.40 -7.06 -10.62
C VAL A 11 -17.23 -7.24 -9.64
N SER A 12 -16.16 -7.91 -10.08
CA SER A 12 -14.89 -7.87 -9.35
C SER A 12 -14.32 -6.44 -9.43
N VAL A 13 -14.27 -5.73 -8.28
CA VAL A 13 -13.70 -4.37 -8.15
C VAL A 13 -12.30 -4.28 -8.78
N TRP A 14 -11.58 -5.40 -8.75
CA TRP A 14 -10.27 -5.66 -9.33
C TRP A 14 -10.16 -5.52 -10.86
N ARG A 15 -11.25 -5.38 -11.62
CA ARG A 15 -11.16 -5.15 -13.09
C ARG A 15 -10.46 -3.83 -13.47
N ARG A 16 -10.22 -2.93 -12.51
CA ARG A 16 -9.68 -1.58 -12.75
C ARG A 16 -8.19 -1.53 -13.10
N PHE A 17 -7.39 -2.53 -12.77
CA PHE A 17 -5.93 -2.52 -13.03
C PHE A 17 -5.50 -3.20 -14.33
N ARG A 18 -6.44 -3.43 -15.27
CA ARG A 18 -6.17 -4.12 -16.54
C ARG A 18 -5.42 -3.30 -17.60
N ASN A 19 -4.92 -2.12 -17.24
CA ASN A 19 -4.09 -1.33 -18.16
C ASN A 19 -2.68 -1.90 -18.19
N ALA A 20 -2.10 -2.07 -19.38
CA ALA A 20 -0.78 -2.68 -19.58
C ALA A 20 0.40 -1.97 -18.85
N SER A 21 0.16 -0.80 -18.25
CA SER A 21 1.10 -0.02 -17.44
C SER A 21 1.20 -0.49 -15.99
N ASP A 22 0.16 -1.12 -15.44
CA ASP A 22 0.13 -1.51 -14.04
C ASP A 22 0.79 -2.88 -13.90
N THR A 23 1.95 -2.88 -13.27
CA THR A 23 2.87 -4.01 -13.27
C THR A 23 3.42 -4.26 -11.90
N TYR A 24 3.89 -5.48 -11.65
CA TYR A 24 4.69 -5.74 -10.46
C TYR A 24 5.95 -6.52 -10.81
N ALA A 25 6.98 -6.36 -9.98
CA ALA A 25 8.17 -7.19 -10.04
C ALA A 25 8.28 -8.00 -8.74
N VAL A 26 8.72 -9.24 -8.88
CA VAL A 26 9.05 -10.11 -7.75
C VAL A 26 10.43 -9.76 -7.21
N MET A 27 10.53 -9.69 -5.90
CA MET A 27 11.75 -9.45 -5.15
C MET A 27 11.95 -10.63 -4.18
N ARG A 28 13.20 -10.94 -3.85
CA ARG A 28 13.54 -11.95 -2.85
C ARG A 28 14.59 -11.39 -1.90
N ARG A 29 14.40 -11.58 -0.60
CA ARG A 29 15.31 -11.10 0.43
C ARG A 29 15.15 -11.95 1.69
N ASP A 30 16.25 -12.46 2.24
CA ASP A 30 16.29 -13.13 3.56
C ASP A 30 15.21 -14.22 3.75
N GLY A 31 14.93 -15.00 2.71
CA GLY A 31 13.90 -16.05 2.73
C GLY A 31 12.45 -15.54 2.59
N LEU A 32 12.25 -14.24 2.43
CA LEU A 32 10.97 -13.61 2.12
C LEU A 32 10.79 -13.41 0.62
N ILE A 33 9.55 -13.54 0.18
CA ILE A 33 9.08 -13.20 -1.16
C ILE A 33 8.43 -11.83 -1.06
N GLY A 34 8.89 -10.89 -1.87
CA GLY A 34 8.31 -9.55 -1.94
C GLY A 34 7.81 -9.21 -3.32
N THR A 35 6.89 -8.27 -3.39
CA THR A 35 6.46 -7.65 -4.64
C THR A 35 6.67 -6.16 -4.60
N ARG A 36 6.97 -5.58 -5.75
CA ARG A 36 6.91 -4.13 -5.96
C ARG A 36 5.97 -3.85 -7.11
N ALA A 37 4.76 -3.42 -6.79
CA ALA A 37 3.78 -2.97 -7.76
C ALA A 37 3.96 -1.48 -8.06
N LEU A 38 3.84 -1.16 -9.35
CA LEU A 38 3.96 0.17 -9.89
C LEU A 38 2.87 0.40 -10.94
N GLY A 39 2.23 1.56 -10.86
CA GLY A 39 1.24 2.04 -11.80
C GLY A 39 1.07 3.54 -11.70
N ASN A 40 -0.06 4.07 -12.17
CA ASN A 40 -0.41 5.46 -11.89
C ASN A 40 -0.73 5.66 -10.39
N ALA A 41 -0.72 6.92 -9.93
CA ALA A 41 -0.86 7.25 -8.51
C ALA A 41 -2.19 6.76 -7.91
N GLU A 42 -3.30 6.99 -8.62
CA GLU A 42 -4.63 6.53 -8.22
C GLU A 42 -4.67 5.00 -8.11
N ALA A 43 -4.17 4.30 -9.13
CA ALA A 43 -4.15 2.85 -9.15
C ALA A 43 -3.36 2.25 -7.97
N MET A 44 -2.22 2.84 -7.58
CA MET A 44 -1.45 2.30 -6.45
C MET A 44 -2.11 2.58 -5.10
N VAL A 45 -2.81 3.71 -4.95
CA VAL A 45 -3.60 4.00 -3.75
C VAL A 45 -4.82 3.07 -3.67
N GLU A 46 -5.52 2.85 -4.78
CA GLU A 46 -6.63 1.88 -4.82
C GLU A 46 -6.15 0.46 -4.54
N LEU A 47 -5.06 0.03 -5.17
CA LEU A 47 -4.48 -1.30 -4.95
C LEU A 47 -4.13 -1.50 -3.47
N PHE A 48 -3.53 -0.50 -2.83
CA PHE A 48 -3.26 -0.56 -1.40
C PHE A 48 -4.54 -0.76 -0.59
N LEU A 49 -5.58 0.05 -0.83
CA LEU A 49 -6.87 -0.06 -0.14
C LEU A 49 -7.56 -1.40 -0.37
N GLU A 50 -7.45 -1.97 -1.57
CA GLU A 50 -8.01 -3.28 -1.90
C GLU A 50 -7.22 -4.44 -1.26
N LEU A 51 -5.93 -4.25 -0.98
CA LEU A 51 -5.08 -5.25 -0.32
C LEU A 51 -5.13 -5.20 1.21
N VAL A 52 -5.54 -4.08 1.83
CA VAL A 52 -5.68 -3.98 3.30
C VAL A 52 -6.62 -5.05 3.86
N PRO A 53 -7.81 -5.33 3.27
CA PRO A 53 -8.69 -6.41 3.74
C PRO A 53 -8.07 -7.82 3.69
N GLU A 54 -7.09 -8.04 2.81
CA GLU A 54 -6.38 -9.32 2.65
C GLU A 54 -5.22 -9.48 3.65
N PHE A 55 -4.85 -8.42 4.37
CA PHE A 55 -3.87 -8.44 5.45
C PHE A 55 -4.49 -9.01 6.75
N PRO A 56 -3.75 -9.49 7.75
CA PRO A 56 -4.35 -9.86 9.03
C PRO A 56 -5.12 -8.68 9.66
N ASN A 57 -6.20 -8.94 10.40
CA ASN A 57 -7.08 -7.87 10.89
C ASN A 57 -6.42 -6.93 11.90
N LEU A 58 -5.45 -7.43 12.68
CA LEU A 58 -4.73 -6.67 13.70
C LEU A 58 -3.25 -6.63 13.37
N PHE A 59 -2.68 -5.42 13.29
CA PHE A 59 -1.30 -5.20 12.84
C PHE A 59 -0.67 -3.99 13.50
N ALA A 60 0.66 -3.93 13.46
CA ALA A 60 1.37 -2.69 13.72
C ALA A 60 1.30 -1.80 12.47
N LEU A 61 1.10 -0.51 12.66
CA LEU A 61 1.06 0.50 11.61
C LEU A 61 2.16 1.53 11.85
N THR A 62 2.98 1.75 10.83
CA THR A 62 3.92 2.87 10.77
C THR A 62 3.48 3.85 9.69
N ILE A 63 3.45 5.14 10.03
CA ILE A 63 3.25 6.22 9.07
C ILE A 63 4.52 7.07 9.07
N ASP A 64 5.19 7.15 7.92
CA ASP A 64 6.43 7.92 7.74
C ASP A 64 6.18 9.07 6.76
N ASP A 65 6.10 10.29 7.30
CA ASP A 65 5.96 11.51 6.52
C ASP A 65 7.34 12.01 6.09
N TRP A 66 7.72 11.64 4.86
CA TRP A 66 9.00 12.02 4.25
C TRP A 66 9.14 13.51 4.01
N ARG A 67 8.03 14.25 3.93
CA ARG A 67 8.03 15.68 3.70
C ARG A 67 8.41 16.45 4.96
N ASN A 68 7.85 16.05 6.10
CA ASN A 68 8.09 16.72 7.38
C ASN A 68 9.14 15.99 8.25
N ASN A 69 9.62 14.84 7.79
CA ASN A 69 10.55 13.97 8.50
C ASN A 69 10.06 13.57 9.88
N VAL A 70 8.81 13.12 9.94
CA VAL A 70 8.17 12.64 11.18
C VAL A 70 7.65 11.24 10.94
N VAL A 71 7.90 10.36 11.91
CA VAL A 71 7.43 8.97 11.89
C VAL A 71 6.51 8.76 13.09
N TRP A 72 5.38 8.10 12.87
CA TRP A 72 4.47 7.64 13.91
C TRP A 72 4.30 6.14 13.85
N ARG A 73 4.08 5.52 15.01
CA ARG A 73 3.79 4.10 15.13
C ARG A 73 2.61 3.84 16.06
N ALA A 74 1.82 2.82 15.72
CA ALA A 74 0.90 2.16 16.64
C ALA A 74 1.08 0.65 16.50
N ASP A 75 1.13 -0.08 17.61
CA ASP A 75 1.42 -1.52 17.58
C ASP A 75 0.18 -2.39 17.35
N SER A 76 -1.00 -1.80 17.38
CA SER A 76 -2.27 -2.52 17.29
C SER A 76 -3.35 -1.64 16.65
N VAL A 77 -3.53 -1.81 15.34
CA VAL A 77 -4.54 -1.11 14.52
C VAL A 77 -5.37 -2.16 13.79
N THR A 78 -6.68 -1.92 13.69
CA THR A 78 -7.59 -2.78 12.92
C THR A 78 -7.68 -2.33 11.47
N GLN A 79 -8.01 -3.24 10.55
CA GLN A 79 -8.27 -2.88 9.15
C GLN A 79 -9.34 -1.78 9.03
N ALA A 80 -10.45 -1.92 9.75
CA ALA A 80 -11.55 -0.96 9.72
C ALA A 80 -11.09 0.44 10.15
N ALA A 81 -10.36 0.53 11.28
CA ALA A 81 -9.86 1.80 11.77
C ALA A 81 -8.87 2.46 10.80
N LEU A 82 -7.99 1.67 10.17
CA LEU A 82 -7.09 2.18 9.14
C LEU A 82 -7.87 2.70 7.93
N LEU A 83 -8.82 1.92 7.40
CA LEU A 83 -9.59 2.30 6.22
C LEU A 83 -10.39 3.58 6.47
N ASP A 84 -11.12 3.66 7.58
CA ASP A 84 -11.89 4.84 7.97
C ASP A 84 -11.01 6.09 8.09
N ALA A 85 -9.82 5.93 8.67
CA ALA A 85 -8.86 7.02 8.82
C ALA A 85 -8.21 7.42 7.48
N PHE A 86 -7.91 6.45 6.60
CA PHE A 86 -7.19 6.67 5.35
C PHE A 86 -8.09 7.24 4.24
N TYR A 87 -9.36 6.85 4.16
CA TYR A 87 -10.27 7.27 3.07
C TYR A 87 -10.28 8.78 2.81
N PRO A 88 -10.34 9.66 3.83
CA PRO A 88 -10.22 11.11 3.65
C PRO A 88 -8.90 11.58 3.03
N LEU A 89 -7.81 10.79 3.19
CA LEU A 89 -6.49 11.10 2.64
C LEU A 89 -6.28 10.60 1.22
N ARG A 90 -7.18 9.80 0.67
CA ARG A 90 -7.04 9.19 -0.66
C ARG A 90 -6.67 10.23 -1.74
N VAL A 91 -7.48 11.28 -1.88
CA VAL A 91 -7.26 12.34 -2.88
C VAL A 91 -5.95 13.11 -2.64
N PRO A 92 -5.67 13.66 -1.43
CA PRO A 92 -4.41 14.36 -1.21
C PRO A 92 -3.18 13.43 -1.33
N MET A 93 -3.31 12.14 -1.02
CA MET A 93 -2.25 11.15 -1.22
C MET A 93 -1.92 10.97 -2.71
N ILE A 94 -2.94 10.77 -3.55
CA ILE A 94 -2.79 10.61 -5.00
C ILE A 94 -2.09 11.84 -5.62
N GLY A 95 -2.48 13.04 -5.18
CA GLY A 95 -1.95 14.28 -5.73
C GLY A 95 -0.53 14.64 -5.27
N ALA A 96 -0.15 14.29 -4.03
CA ALA A 96 1.07 14.81 -3.43
C ALA A 96 2.11 13.75 -3.03
N GLY A 97 1.71 12.51 -2.76
CA GLY A 97 2.58 11.48 -2.17
C GLY A 97 3.39 11.98 -0.97
N GLY A 98 4.57 11.40 -0.76
CA GLY A 98 5.52 11.83 0.27
C GLY A 98 5.19 11.34 1.67
N VAL A 99 4.27 10.39 1.79
CA VAL A 99 3.93 9.72 3.04
C VAL A 99 3.87 8.23 2.77
N GLU A 100 4.54 7.44 3.61
CA GLU A 100 4.51 5.99 3.56
C GLU A 100 3.61 5.43 4.66
N PHE A 101 2.79 4.44 4.30
CA PHE A 101 1.99 3.64 5.23
C PHE A 101 2.50 2.22 5.17
N THR A 102 2.90 1.67 6.32
CA THR A 102 3.47 0.32 6.41
C THR A 102 2.76 -0.47 7.50
N LEU A 103 2.09 -1.54 7.09
CA LEU A 103 1.40 -2.50 7.94
C LEU A 103 2.32 -3.71 8.15
N GLU A 104 2.47 -4.13 9.40
CA GLU A 104 3.40 -5.19 9.77
C GLU A 104 2.78 -6.18 10.75
N VAL A 105 3.03 -7.46 10.48
CA VAL A 105 2.85 -8.58 11.40
C VAL A 105 4.06 -9.51 11.26
N PRO A 106 4.30 -10.45 12.19
CA PRO A 106 5.43 -11.35 12.10
C PRO A 106 5.48 -12.14 10.78
N GLY A 107 6.44 -11.78 9.92
CA GLY A 107 6.68 -12.46 8.64
C GLY A 107 5.85 -11.98 7.46
N ASP A 108 5.13 -10.86 7.60
CA ASP A 108 4.32 -10.30 6.52
C ASP A 108 4.19 -8.77 6.63
N GLN A 109 4.27 -8.08 5.49
CA GLN A 109 4.26 -6.63 5.40
C GLN A 109 3.51 -6.18 4.14
N LEU A 110 2.72 -5.12 4.27
CA LEU A 110 2.08 -4.39 3.17
C LEU A 110 2.39 -2.90 3.34
N SER A 111 2.95 -2.28 2.31
CA SER A 111 3.30 -0.86 2.33
C SER A 111 2.78 -0.13 1.10
N LEU A 112 2.26 1.07 1.31
CA LEU A 112 2.17 2.11 0.27
C LEU A 112 3.31 3.10 0.52
N SER A 113 4.33 3.08 -0.33
CA SER A 113 5.50 3.94 -0.18
C SER A 113 5.21 5.42 -0.42
N ALA A 114 6.10 6.29 0.03
CA ALA A 114 6.04 7.74 -0.23
C ALA A 114 6.05 8.09 -1.74
N HIS A 115 6.48 7.17 -2.60
CA HIS A 115 6.45 7.32 -4.06
C HIS A 115 5.21 6.72 -4.72
N LEU A 116 4.20 6.32 -3.94
CA LEU A 116 2.98 5.67 -4.43
C LEU A 116 3.33 4.41 -5.22
N GLU A 117 4.13 3.54 -4.60
CA GLU A 117 4.39 2.16 -5.03
C GLU A 117 3.88 1.25 -3.93
N VAL A 118 3.19 0.16 -4.29
CA VAL A 118 2.78 -0.85 -3.32
C VAL A 118 3.89 -1.88 -3.20
N VAL A 119 4.40 -2.05 -1.99
CA VAL A 119 5.48 -2.99 -1.69
C VAL A 119 4.96 -4.00 -0.68
N THR A 120 5.21 -5.27 -0.95
CA THR A 120 4.85 -6.35 -0.03
C THR A 120 6.06 -7.21 0.30
N TRP A 121 6.04 -7.84 1.47
CA TRP A 121 6.95 -8.90 1.84
C TRP A 121 6.17 -9.97 2.60
N SER A 122 6.47 -11.24 2.34
CA SER A 122 5.84 -12.36 3.05
C SER A 122 6.74 -13.58 3.08
N ARG A 123 6.50 -14.48 4.03
CA ARG A 123 7.10 -15.83 4.03
C ARG A 123 6.49 -16.74 2.96
N THR A 124 5.34 -16.37 2.40
CA THR A 124 4.66 -17.13 1.35
C THR A 124 4.57 -16.32 0.06
N ASP A 125 4.10 -16.96 -1.01
CA ASP A 125 3.85 -16.35 -2.30
C ASP A 125 2.45 -15.67 -2.39
N ARG A 126 1.74 -15.50 -1.27
CA ARG A 126 0.34 -15.02 -1.24
C ARG A 126 0.11 -13.72 -2.03
N TRP A 127 1.05 -12.78 -1.95
CA TRP A 127 0.94 -11.48 -2.63
C TRP A 127 1.04 -11.59 -4.15
N LEU A 128 1.74 -12.61 -4.67
CA LEU A 128 1.81 -12.86 -6.12
C LEU A 128 0.43 -13.19 -6.66
N TYR A 129 -0.30 -14.10 -5.99
CA TYR A 129 -1.67 -14.45 -6.36
C TYR A 129 -2.63 -13.27 -6.25
N LEU A 130 -2.50 -12.44 -5.21
CA LEU A 130 -3.34 -11.25 -5.04
C LEU A 130 -3.09 -10.22 -6.14
N HIS A 131 -1.84 -10.00 -6.55
CA HIS A 131 -1.52 -9.08 -7.64
C HIS A 131 -1.99 -9.60 -9.01
N ASP A 132 -1.89 -10.91 -9.25
CA ASP A 132 -2.43 -11.54 -10.47
C ASP A 132 -3.97 -11.44 -10.51
N ARG A 133 -4.64 -11.71 -9.38
CA ARG A 133 -6.10 -11.54 -9.24
C ARG A 133 -6.53 -10.08 -9.43
N ALA A 134 -5.71 -9.14 -8.97
CA ALA A 134 -5.89 -7.71 -9.19
C ALA A 134 -5.72 -7.33 -10.68
N GLY A 135 -5.15 -8.20 -11.51
CA GLY A 135 -4.95 -7.96 -12.93
C GLY A 135 -3.66 -7.22 -13.27
N LEU A 136 -2.71 -7.12 -12.33
CA LEU A 136 -1.38 -6.57 -12.61
C LEU A 136 -0.56 -7.57 -13.41
N ALA A 137 0.21 -7.07 -14.37
CA ALA A 137 1.12 -7.92 -15.15
C ALA A 137 2.48 -8.06 -14.44
N GLU A 138 2.93 -9.30 -14.21
CA GLU A 138 4.29 -9.55 -13.73
C GLU A 138 5.32 -9.13 -14.78
N ARG A 139 6.37 -8.43 -14.35
CA ARG A 139 7.54 -8.07 -15.14
C ARG A 139 8.81 -8.41 -14.38
N ALA A 140 9.82 -8.91 -15.09
CA ALA A 140 11.15 -9.17 -14.52
C ALA A 140 11.76 -7.95 -13.83
N ARG A 141 11.46 -6.74 -14.34
CA ARG A 141 11.77 -5.46 -13.71
C ARG A 141 10.66 -4.47 -13.98
N VAL A 142 10.25 -3.72 -12.96
CA VAL A 142 9.44 -2.51 -13.12
C VAL A 142 10.37 -1.31 -13.19
N ARG A 143 10.24 -0.49 -14.24
CA ARG A 143 11.02 0.75 -14.39
C ARG A 143 10.56 1.71 -13.30
N GLY A 144 11.43 2.02 -12.33
CA GLY A 144 11.07 2.95 -11.25
C GLY A 144 10.59 4.30 -11.78
N ARG A 145 9.78 5.02 -11.00
CA ARG A 145 9.32 6.38 -11.37
C ARG A 145 10.51 7.27 -11.72
N LEU A 146 10.38 8.05 -12.80
CA LEU A 146 11.38 9.04 -13.21
C LEU A 146 11.53 10.17 -12.19
N TRP A 147 10.44 10.49 -11.49
CA TRP A 147 10.40 11.45 -10.40
C TRP A 147 10.33 10.71 -9.06
N ARG A 148 11.43 10.78 -8.29
CA ARG A 148 11.56 10.22 -6.94
C ARG A 148 12.28 11.24 -6.06
N PRO A 149 11.55 12.23 -5.51
CA PRO A 149 12.13 13.20 -4.59
C PRO A 149 12.81 12.51 -3.41
N ALA A 150 13.94 13.03 -2.96
CA ALA A 150 14.49 12.61 -1.68
C ALA A 150 13.55 13.00 -0.53
N ARG A 151 13.75 12.37 0.64
CA ARG A 151 13.17 12.84 1.90
C ARG A 151 13.47 14.34 2.10
N GLY A 152 12.47 15.10 2.53
CA GLY A 152 12.53 16.56 2.67
C GLY A 152 12.43 17.35 1.36
N ALA A 153 12.47 16.69 0.18
CA ALA A 153 12.37 17.34 -1.12
C ALA A 153 10.95 17.27 -1.74
N PHE A 154 9.99 16.70 -1.02
CA PHE A 154 8.59 16.68 -1.45
C PHE A 154 7.97 18.09 -1.34
N PRO A 155 7.24 18.57 -2.37
CA PRO A 155 6.58 19.87 -2.32
C PRO A 155 5.59 19.98 -1.16
N PRO A 156 5.38 21.17 -0.56
CA PRO A 156 4.41 21.37 0.51
C PRO A 156 3.01 20.85 0.15
N ALA A 157 2.38 20.13 1.09
CA ALA A 157 1.04 19.57 0.92
C ALA A 157 0.26 19.71 2.23
N GLY A 158 -0.33 20.89 2.45
CA GLY A 158 -0.98 21.26 3.71
C GLY A 158 -2.11 20.30 4.10
N ASN A 159 -2.99 19.96 3.15
CA ASN A 159 -4.11 19.04 3.38
C ASN A 159 -3.63 17.63 3.76
N LEU A 160 -2.61 17.11 3.07
CA LEU A 160 -2.04 15.80 3.39
C LEU A 160 -1.36 15.81 4.77
N THR A 161 -0.56 16.84 5.04
CA THR A 161 0.16 16.98 6.32
C THR A 161 -0.82 17.08 7.51
N ALA A 162 -1.86 17.90 7.38
CA ALA A 162 -2.90 18.04 8.40
C ALA A 162 -3.67 16.72 8.57
N GLY A 163 -4.00 16.07 7.45
CA GLY A 163 -4.68 14.79 7.43
C GLY A 163 -3.90 13.67 8.12
N VAL A 164 -2.59 13.54 7.85
CA VAL A 164 -1.71 12.56 8.53
C VAL A 164 -1.68 12.80 10.04
N LYS A 165 -1.55 14.06 10.49
CA LYS A 165 -1.60 14.39 11.92
C LYS A 165 -2.94 13.99 12.55
N SER A 166 -4.04 14.17 11.83
CA SER A 166 -5.37 13.74 12.28
C SER A 166 -5.47 12.22 12.39
N ILE A 167 -4.93 11.46 11.43
CA ILE A 167 -4.85 9.98 11.53
C ILE A 167 -4.01 9.57 12.73
N ALA A 168 -2.80 10.12 12.88
CA ALA A 168 -1.92 9.79 13.99
C ALA A 168 -2.60 10.00 15.34
N LYS A 169 -3.37 11.08 15.48
CA LYS A 169 -4.19 11.34 16.68
C LYS A 169 -5.36 10.35 16.82
N ALA A 170 -6.11 10.09 15.76
CA ALA A 170 -7.29 9.23 15.79
C ALA A 170 -6.94 7.77 16.12
N LEU A 171 -5.81 7.29 15.63
CA LEU A 171 -5.29 5.94 15.88
C LEU A 171 -4.39 5.87 17.12
N ALA A 172 -4.34 6.94 17.93
CA ALA A 172 -3.50 7.02 19.14
C ALA A 172 -2.04 6.62 18.92
N MET A 173 -1.48 7.01 17.76
CA MET A 173 -0.10 6.70 17.39
C MET A 173 0.88 7.57 18.18
N HIS A 174 2.08 7.05 18.44
CA HIS A 174 3.17 7.76 19.09
C HIS A 174 4.29 8.07 18.10
N PRO A 175 5.02 9.19 18.27
CA PRO A 175 6.21 9.47 17.47
C PRO A 175 7.32 8.46 17.78
N VAL A 176 8.14 8.15 16.77
CA VAL A 176 9.32 7.27 16.85
C VAL A 176 10.59 8.08 16.72
#